data_AF-A0A6J0BWM7-F1
#
_entry.id   AF-A0A6J0BWM7-F1
#
_cell.length_a   1.000
_cell.length_b   1.000
_cell.length_c   1.000
_cell.angle_alpha   90.00
_cell.angle_beta   90.00
_cell.angle_gamma   90.00
#
_symmetry.space_group_name_H-M   'P 1'
#
loop_
_entity.id
_entity.type
_entity.pdbx_description
1 polymer ?
#
loop_
_entity_poly.entity_id
_entity_poly.type
_entity_poly.pdbx_seq_one_letter_code
_entity_poly.pdbx_strand_id
1 'polypeptide(L)'
;MLKATVIFLDVDSFTCKQRLLGRRVNMYTGSKHNLTSDNSIEEKIDQLAAHPEDYRSNVERQIKEYEDNVTAMMNYAGASATIIDGSGSASTVRELTEACLMRPAPCAPPRVPARARDINAEDIEFDPDDEIDPRVFDGIRFPEAKVSLI
;
A
#
# COMPACT_ATOMS: atom_id res chain seq x y z
N MET A 1 1.67 -0.43 29.11
CA MET A 1 1.78 -0.74 27.66
C MET A 1 1.20 0.44 26.90
N LEU A 2 2.01 1.16 26.13
CA LEU A 2 1.54 2.25 25.26
C LEU A 2 0.72 1.63 24.12
N LYS A 3 -0.50 2.11 23.92
CA LYS A 3 -1.40 1.65 22.87
C LYS A 3 -1.15 2.51 21.63
N ALA A 4 -0.91 1.89 20.48
CA ALA A 4 -0.64 2.62 19.24
C ALA A 4 -1.95 3.08 18.58
N THR A 5 -2.04 4.37 18.28
CA THR A 5 -3.13 4.96 17.47
C THR A 5 -2.88 4.68 16.00
N VAL A 6 -3.93 4.33 15.25
CA VAL A 6 -3.89 4.26 13.78
C VAL A 6 -4.69 5.42 13.22
N ILE A 7 -4.11 6.17 12.29
CA ILE A 7 -4.78 7.31 11.66
C ILE A 7 -5.07 6.94 10.20
N PHE A 8 -6.32 7.07 9.81
CA PHE A 8 -6.78 6.90 8.44
C PHE A 8 -7.12 8.27 7.86
N LEU A 9 -6.53 8.60 6.72
CA LEU A 9 -6.89 9.78 5.94
C LEU A 9 -7.98 9.36 4.96
N ASP A 10 -9.19 9.84 5.17
CA ASP A 10 -10.33 9.52 4.33
C ASP A 10 -10.46 10.56 3.21
N VAL A 11 -10.44 10.07 1.98
CA VAL A 11 -10.62 10.88 0.78
C VAL A 11 -11.50 10.08 -0.16
N ASP A 12 -12.57 10.70 -0.61
CA ASP A 12 -13.50 10.12 -1.56
C ASP A 12 -12.78 9.54 -2.79
N SER A 13 -13.18 8.33 -3.20
CA SER A 13 -12.48 7.57 -4.23
C SER A 13 -12.58 8.21 -5.61
N PHE A 14 -13.66 8.93 -5.88
CA PHE A 14 -13.77 9.75 -7.08
C PHE A 14 -12.72 10.87 -7.08
N THR A 15 -12.53 11.54 -5.96
CA THR A 15 -11.47 12.56 -5.80
C THR A 15 -10.06 11.97 -5.98
N CYS A 16 -9.79 10.81 -5.38
CA CYS A 16 -8.53 10.09 -5.56
C CYS A 16 -8.28 9.72 -7.02
N LYS A 17 -9.30 9.20 -7.71
CA LYS A 17 -9.24 8.87 -9.14
C LYS A 17 -8.90 10.08 -9.99
N GLN A 18 -9.57 11.21 -9.78
CA GLN A 18 -9.30 12.45 -10.53
C GLN A 18 -7.87 12.92 -10.29
N ARG A 19 -7.38 12.88 -9.05
CA ARG A 19 -6.00 13.27 -8.71
C ARG A 19 -4.96 12.38 -9.40
N LEU A 20 -5.18 11.07 -9.45
CA LEU A 20 -4.28 10.12 -10.13
C LEU A 20 -4.30 10.29 -11.64
N LEU A 21 -5.46 10.38 -12.27
CA LEU A 21 -5.58 10.59 -13.71
C LEU A 21 -5.07 11.97 -14.16
N GLY A 22 -5.13 12.96 -13.29
CA GLY A 22 -4.59 14.30 -13.49
C GLY A 22 -3.07 14.38 -13.30
N ARG A 23 -2.42 13.34 -12.77
CA ARG A 23 -0.97 13.33 -12.51
C ARG A 23 -0.18 13.29 -13.81
N ARG A 24 0.82 14.16 -13.91
CA ARG A 24 1.77 14.21 -15.01
C ARG A 24 3.19 14.18 -14.47
N VAL A 25 4.10 13.57 -15.22
CA VAL A 25 5.51 13.45 -14.86
C VAL A 25 6.32 14.13 -15.96
N ASN A 26 7.24 15.00 -15.56
CA ASN A 26 8.20 15.57 -16.50
C ASN A 26 9.19 14.49 -16.93
N MET A 27 9.29 14.25 -18.25
CA MET A 27 10.10 13.17 -18.81
C MET A 27 11.61 13.34 -18.59
N TYR A 28 12.07 14.59 -18.39
CA TYR A 28 13.48 14.92 -18.25
C TYR A 28 13.92 15.01 -16.78
N THR A 29 13.07 15.54 -15.91
CA THR A 29 13.39 15.77 -14.49
C THR A 29 12.76 14.76 -13.53
N GLY A 30 11.75 14.01 -13.98
CA GLY A 30 10.94 13.14 -13.13
C GLY A 30 10.02 13.87 -12.15
N SER A 31 9.90 15.20 -12.24
CA SER A 31 9.04 15.97 -11.33
C SER A 31 7.56 15.66 -11.57
N LYS A 32 6.80 15.54 -10.47
CA LYS A 32 5.37 15.23 -10.49
C LYS A 32 4.56 16.53 -10.47
N HIS A 33 3.58 16.61 -11.36
CA HIS A 33 2.68 17.73 -11.56
C HIS A 33 1.24 17.22 -11.59
N ASN A 34 0.26 18.10 -11.37
CA ASN A 34 -1.16 17.74 -11.48
C ASN A 34 -1.92 18.75 -12.33
N LEU A 35 -2.62 18.25 -13.35
CA LEU A 35 -3.42 19.05 -14.28
C LEU A 35 -4.42 19.98 -13.59
N THR A 36 -4.93 19.59 -12.43
CA THR A 36 -5.98 20.33 -11.74
C THR A 36 -5.43 21.40 -10.80
N SER A 37 -4.16 21.31 -10.38
CA SER A 37 -3.56 22.23 -9.39
C SER A 37 -2.51 23.17 -9.96
N ASP A 38 -1.79 22.76 -11.01
CA ASP A 38 -0.67 23.52 -11.54
C ASP A 38 -1.10 24.35 -12.75
N ASN A 39 -1.30 25.64 -12.56
CA ASN A 39 -1.61 26.58 -13.65
C ASN A 39 -0.44 26.78 -14.63
N SER A 40 0.76 26.33 -14.29
CA SER A 40 1.98 26.49 -15.11
C SER A 40 2.21 25.36 -16.12
N ILE A 41 1.23 24.45 -16.27
CA ILE A 41 1.36 23.30 -17.14
C ILE A 41 1.43 23.69 -18.61
N GLU A 42 0.73 24.76 -19.02
CA GLU A 42 0.66 25.21 -20.42
C GLU A 42 2.04 25.46 -21.04
N GLU A 43 3.01 25.95 -20.25
CA GLU A 43 4.37 26.22 -20.71
C GLU A 43 5.23 24.96 -20.85
N LYS A 44 4.80 23.83 -20.27
CA LYS A 44 5.59 22.59 -20.15
C LYS A 44 4.89 21.35 -20.69
N ILE A 45 3.77 21.50 -21.40
CA ILE A 45 2.95 20.38 -21.91
C ILE A 45 3.80 19.38 -22.69
N ASP A 46 4.70 19.86 -23.54
CA ASP A 46 5.55 19.03 -24.41
C ASP A 46 6.54 18.13 -23.64
N GLN A 47 6.77 18.43 -22.36
CA GLN A 47 7.68 17.68 -21.48
C GLN A 47 6.95 16.78 -20.49
N LEU A 48 5.61 16.86 -20.44
CA LEU A 48 4.78 16.18 -19.45
C LEU A 48 4.09 14.97 -20.05
N ALA A 49 4.32 13.80 -19.46
CA ALA A 49 3.69 12.56 -19.85
C ALA A 49 2.85 11.97 -18.70
N ALA A 50 1.86 11.15 -19.04
CA ALA A 50 1.18 10.31 -18.07
C ALA A 50 2.05 9.07 -17.76
N HIS A 51 2.13 8.70 -16.49
CA HIS A 51 2.82 7.47 -16.09
C HIS A 51 1.95 6.25 -16.50
N PRO A 52 2.52 5.12 -16.94
CA PRO A 52 1.74 3.93 -17.31
C PRO A 52 0.84 3.40 -16.17
N GLU A 53 1.30 3.52 -14.92
CA GLU A 53 0.48 3.19 -13.73
C GLU A 53 -0.75 4.09 -13.56
N ASP A 54 -0.72 5.31 -14.12
CA ASP A 54 -1.84 6.25 -14.04
C ASP A 54 -2.88 6.03 -15.16
N TYR A 55 -2.75 4.95 -15.94
CA TYR A 55 -3.79 4.57 -16.89
C TYR A 55 -5.07 4.15 -16.17
N ARG A 56 -6.20 4.50 -16.78
CA ARG A 56 -7.53 4.37 -16.16
C ARG A 56 -7.83 2.97 -15.64
N SER A 57 -7.50 1.93 -16.41
CA SER A 57 -7.70 0.54 -15.99
C SER A 57 -6.89 0.19 -14.73
N ASN A 58 -5.65 0.66 -14.66
CA ASN A 58 -4.75 0.42 -13.53
C ASN A 58 -5.24 1.17 -12.29
N VAL A 59 -5.59 2.45 -12.44
CA VAL A 59 -6.13 3.27 -11.36
C VAL A 59 -7.43 2.69 -10.80
N GLU A 60 -8.37 2.29 -11.66
CA GLU A 60 -9.64 1.70 -11.22
C GLU A 60 -9.42 0.37 -10.46
N ARG A 61 -8.51 -0.48 -10.94
CA ARG A 61 -8.13 -1.72 -10.25
C ARG A 61 -7.48 -1.43 -8.88
N GLN A 62 -6.49 -0.53 -8.85
CA GLN A 62 -5.76 -0.19 -7.63
C GLN A 62 -6.65 0.46 -6.57
N ILE A 63 -7.59 1.34 -6.96
CA ILE A 63 -8.54 1.96 -6.03
C ILE A 63 -9.42 0.89 -5.39
N LYS A 64 -9.93 -0.06 -6.18
CA LYS A 64 -10.75 -1.16 -5.66
C LYS A 64 -9.97 -2.03 -4.67
N GLU A 65 -8.77 -2.47 -5.05
CA GLU A 65 -7.89 -3.25 -4.18
C GLU A 65 -7.55 -2.48 -2.88
N TYR A 66 -7.33 -1.17 -2.98
CA TYR A 66 -7.08 -0.31 -1.84
C TYR A 66 -8.29 -0.22 -0.89
N GLU A 67 -9.49 0.01 -1.42
CA GLU A 67 -10.73 0.10 -0.62
C GLU A 67 -10.99 -1.19 0.17
N ASP A 68 -10.82 -2.35 -0.48
CA ASP A 68 -10.99 -3.65 0.16
C ASP A 68 -9.99 -3.85 1.31
N ASN A 69 -8.72 -3.52 1.06
CA ASN A 69 -7.64 -3.66 2.04
C ASN A 69 -7.77 -2.67 3.20
N VAL A 70 -8.09 -1.41 2.93
CA VAL A 70 -8.27 -0.38 3.96
C VAL A 70 -9.48 -0.69 4.83
N THR A 71 -10.58 -1.13 4.23
CA THR A 71 -11.75 -1.58 4.99
C THR A 71 -11.38 -2.70 5.97
N ALA A 72 -10.62 -3.70 5.51
CA ALA A 72 -10.11 -4.76 6.38
C ALA A 72 -9.21 -4.23 7.50
N MET A 73 -8.31 -3.28 7.19
CA MET A 73 -7.42 -2.66 8.18
C MET A 73 -8.17 -1.79 9.20
N MET A 74 -9.19 -1.04 8.78
CA MET A 74 -10.04 -0.23 9.66
C MET A 74 -10.80 -1.13 10.63
N ASN A 75 -11.40 -2.22 10.13
CA ASN A 75 -12.08 -3.22 10.95
C ASN A 75 -11.14 -3.86 11.97
N TYR A 76 -9.90 -4.17 11.56
CA TYR A 76 -8.87 -4.69 12.45
C TYR A 76 -8.41 -3.66 13.50
N ALA A 77 -8.30 -2.38 13.13
CA ALA A 77 -7.91 -1.31 14.03
C ALA A 77 -9.00 -1.00 15.07
N GLY A 78 -10.27 -1.14 14.71
CA GLY A 78 -11.41 -0.98 15.62
C GLY A 78 -11.34 0.33 16.40
N ALA A 79 -11.45 0.25 17.73
CA ALA A 79 -11.42 1.41 18.62
C ALA A 79 -10.07 2.17 18.68
N SER A 80 -9.01 1.66 18.05
CA SER A 80 -7.73 2.36 17.93
C SER A 80 -7.58 3.18 16.65
N ALA A 81 -8.58 3.12 15.75
CA ALA A 81 -8.64 3.88 14.52
C ALA A 81 -9.18 5.28 14.75
N THR A 82 -8.50 6.28 14.20
CA THR A 82 -8.98 7.65 14.07
C THR A 82 -9.09 7.98 12.59
N ILE A 83 -10.25 8.43 12.15
CA ILE A 83 -10.48 8.84 10.76
C ILE A 83 -10.40 10.37 10.70
N ILE A 84 -9.60 10.87 9.76
CA ILE A 84 -9.44 12.30 9.48
C ILE A 84 -9.86 12.54 8.03
N ASP A 85 -10.72 13.52 7.82
CA ASP A 85 -11.08 13.96 6.48
C ASP A 85 -9.86 14.60 5.79
N GLY A 86 -9.40 13.96 4.72
CA GLY A 86 -8.26 14.36 3.89
C GLY A 86 -8.65 15.18 2.66
N SER A 87 -9.93 15.54 2.49
CA SER A 87 -10.40 16.33 1.35
C SER A 87 -10.00 17.81 1.44
N GLY A 88 -9.74 18.31 2.66
CA GLY A 88 -9.35 19.69 2.94
C GLY A 88 -7.93 20.08 2.51
N SER A 89 -7.50 21.29 2.89
CA SER A 89 -6.15 21.76 2.61
C SER A 89 -5.11 20.99 3.43
N ALA A 90 -3.88 20.91 2.91
CA ALA A 90 -2.79 20.21 3.58
C ALA A 90 -2.50 20.77 4.99
N SER A 91 -2.71 22.08 5.22
CA SER A 91 -2.53 22.68 6.55
C SER A 91 -3.56 22.16 7.55
N THR A 92 -4.84 22.10 7.16
CA THR A 92 -5.91 21.61 8.04
C THR A 92 -5.74 20.13 8.36
N VAL A 93 -5.43 19.30 7.35
CA VAL A 93 -5.17 17.87 7.56
C VAL A 93 -3.96 17.66 8.48
N ARG A 94 -2.90 18.45 8.31
CA ARG A 94 -1.72 18.41 9.18
C ARG A 94 -2.06 18.75 10.62
N GLU A 95 -2.77 19.86 10.85
CA GLU A 95 -3.19 20.28 12.19
C GLU A 95 -4.06 19.22 12.89
N LEU A 96 -5.01 18.62 12.16
CA LEU A 96 -5.85 17.54 12.70
C LEU A 96 -5.01 16.29 13.04
N THR A 97 -4.04 15.95 12.19
CA THR A 97 -3.14 14.82 12.41
C THR A 97 -2.25 15.05 13.63
N GLU A 98 -1.66 16.23 13.76
CA GLU A 98 -0.88 16.65 14.93
C GLU A 98 -1.74 16.61 16.19
N ALA A 99 -2.95 17.13 16.16
CA ALA A 99 -3.89 17.07 17.28
C ALA A 99 -4.21 15.62 17.69
N CYS A 100 -4.27 14.67 16.75
CA CYS A 100 -4.46 13.26 17.04
C CYS A 100 -3.24 12.61 17.70
N LEU A 101 -2.03 13.01 17.29
CA LEU A 101 -0.77 12.50 17.85
C LEU A 101 -0.51 13.04 19.27
N MET A 102 -0.95 14.27 19.55
CA MET A 102 -0.78 14.91 20.86
C MET A 102 -1.79 14.40 21.91
N ARG A 103 -2.84 13.69 21.49
CA ARG A 103 -3.81 13.10 22.40
C ARG A 103 -3.23 11.88 23.11
N PRO A 104 -3.68 11.59 24.34
CA PRO A 104 -3.38 10.34 25.00
C PRO A 104 -3.78 9.16 24.10
N ALA A 105 -2.96 8.11 24.13
CA ALA A 105 -3.25 6.88 23.41
C ALA A 105 -4.67 6.36 23.74
N PRO A 106 -5.43 5.92 22.72
CA PRO A 106 -6.79 5.42 22.94
C PRO A 106 -6.75 4.24 23.91
N CYS A 107 -7.71 4.19 24.83
CA CYS A 107 -7.82 3.09 25.77
C CYS A 107 -8.49 1.85 25.12
N ALA A 108 -7.91 1.35 24.03
CA ALA A 108 -8.37 0.16 23.32
C ALA A 108 -7.64 -1.11 23.80
N PRO A 109 -8.25 -2.30 23.82
CA PRO A 109 -7.50 -3.53 24.10
C PRO A 109 -6.36 -3.70 23.07
N PRO A 110 -5.24 -4.35 23.44
CA PRO A 110 -4.19 -4.70 22.47
C PRO A 110 -4.79 -5.50 21.31
N ARG A 111 -4.40 -5.14 20.09
CA ARG A 111 -4.83 -5.88 18.89
C ARG A 111 -4.20 -7.27 18.91
N VAL A 112 -5.02 -8.29 18.69
CA VAL A 112 -4.56 -9.67 18.55
C VAL A 112 -4.04 -9.82 17.12
N PRO A 113 -2.81 -10.32 16.91
CA PRO A 113 -2.31 -10.58 15.56
C PRO A 113 -3.32 -11.41 14.78
N ALA A 114 -3.64 -10.97 13.56
CA ALA A 114 -4.44 -11.78 12.65
C ALA A 114 -3.77 -13.16 12.52
N ARG A 115 -4.57 -14.23 12.53
CA ARG A 115 -4.03 -15.57 12.22
C ARG A 115 -3.37 -15.50 10.85
N ALA A 116 -2.26 -16.22 10.70
CA ALA A 116 -1.67 -16.43 9.37
C ALA A 116 -2.79 -16.90 8.45
N ARG A 117 -2.93 -16.25 7.28
CA ARG A 117 -3.89 -16.69 6.28
C ARG A 117 -3.52 -18.11 5.86
N ASP A 118 -4.51 -18.94 5.60
CA ASP A 118 -4.29 -20.20 4.90
C ASP A 118 -3.79 -19.82 3.50
N ILE A 119 -2.49 -19.97 3.26
CA ILE A 119 -1.87 -19.70 1.97
C ILE A 119 -2.28 -20.85 1.06
N ASN A 120 -3.14 -20.61 0.08
CA ASN A 120 -3.38 -21.61 -0.96
C ASN A 120 -2.13 -21.67 -1.84
N ALA A 121 -1.71 -22.87 -2.21
CA ALA A 121 -0.55 -23.05 -3.10
C ALA A 121 -0.72 -22.32 -4.45
N GLU A 122 -1.95 -22.03 -4.83
CA GLU A 122 -2.34 -21.36 -6.08
C GLU A 122 -2.15 -19.84 -6.03
N ASP A 123 -2.07 -19.26 -4.82
CA ASP A 123 -1.86 -17.83 -4.59
C ASP A 123 -0.36 -17.49 -4.43
N ILE A 124 0.52 -18.49 -4.52
CA ILE A 124 1.97 -18.31 -4.44
C ILE A 124 2.47 -17.90 -5.83
N GLU A 125 2.86 -16.65 -5.97
CA GLU A 125 3.59 -16.17 -7.15
C GLU A 125 5.02 -16.72 -7.08
N PHE A 126 5.38 -17.57 -8.03
CA PHE A 126 6.73 -18.10 -8.17
C PHE A 126 7.53 -17.15 -9.06
N ASP A 127 8.53 -16.47 -8.49
CA ASP A 127 9.52 -15.77 -9.30
C ASP A 127 10.44 -16.84 -9.94
N PRO A 128 10.65 -16.85 -11.27
CA PRO A 128 11.60 -17.77 -11.89
C PRO A 128 13.03 -17.66 -11.31
N ASP A 129 13.37 -16.54 -10.68
CA ASP A 129 14.67 -16.31 -10.05
C ASP A 129 14.69 -16.67 -8.54
N ASP A 130 13.59 -17.15 -7.96
CA ASP A 130 13.57 -17.60 -6.57
C ASP A 130 14.45 -18.83 -6.35
N GLU A 131 15.37 -18.74 -5.38
CA GLU A 131 16.21 -19.88 -5.00
C GLU A 131 15.36 -20.98 -4.36
N ILE A 132 15.39 -22.17 -4.97
CA ILE A 132 14.70 -23.35 -4.43
C ILE A 132 15.35 -23.75 -3.11
N ASP A 133 14.59 -23.76 -2.00
CA ASP A 133 15.09 -24.23 -0.71
C ASP A 133 15.58 -25.70 -0.86
N PRO A 134 16.87 -25.98 -0.64
CA PRO A 134 17.43 -27.32 -0.84
C PRO A 134 16.78 -28.38 0.05
N ARG A 135 16.12 -27.98 1.15
CA ARG A 135 15.37 -28.88 2.06
C ARG A 135 14.14 -29.50 1.40
N VAL A 136 13.62 -28.92 0.32
CA VAL A 136 12.51 -29.51 -0.47
C VAL A 136 12.89 -30.89 -1.01
N PHE A 137 14.18 -31.12 -1.27
CA PHE A 137 14.65 -32.39 -1.82
C PHE A 137 14.94 -33.45 -0.77
N ASP A 138 14.93 -33.12 0.53
CA ASP A 138 15.28 -34.07 1.60
C ASP A 138 14.28 -35.24 1.69
N GLY A 139 13.02 -35.01 1.32
CA GLY A 139 11.99 -36.06 1.26
C GLY A 139 11.97 -36.88 -0.03
N ILE A 140 12.72 -36.44 -1.06
CA ILE A 140 12.72 -37.05 -2.41
C ILE A 140 14.03 -37.80 -2.67
N ARG A 141 15.14 -37.34 -2.08
CA ARG A 141 16.45 -37.97 -2.23
C ARG A 141 16.48 -39.30 -1.48
N PHE A 142 16.78 -40.37 -2.21
CA PHE A 142 17.12 -41.64 -1.58
C PHE A 142 18.35 -41.47 -0.69
N PRO A 143 18.41 -42.12 0.47
CA PRO A 143 19.60 -42.10 1.32
C PRO A 143 20.82 -42.51 0.50
N GLU A 144 21.87 -41.69 0.50
CA GLU A 144 23.09 -42.02 -0.22
C GLU A 144 23.63 -43.37 0.29
N ALA A 145 23.85 -44.30 -0.64
CA ALA A 145 24.40 -45.60 -0.31
C ALA A 145 25.83 -45.42 0.20
N LYS A 146 26.04 -45.70 1.48
CA LYS A 146 27.39 -45.71 2.07
C LYS A 146 28.13 -46.92 1.53
N VAL A 147 28.94 -46.71 0.49
CA VAL A 147 29.87 -47.72 0.01
C VAL A 147 31.05 -47.74 0.98
N SER A 148 31.12 -48.77 1.81
CA SER A 148 32.31 -49.02 2.63
C SER A 148 33.42 -49.49 1.71
N LEU A 149 34.39 -48.63 1.45
CA LEU A 149 35.64 -49.03 0.81
C LEU A 149 36.43 -49.87 1.82
N ILE A 150 36.58 -51.16 1.50
CA ILE A 150 37.43 -52.12 2.23
C ILE A 150 38.88 -51.91 1.80
#